data_AF-A0A6I5CQ19-F1
#
_entry.id   AF-A0A6I5CQ19-F1
#
_cell.length_a   1.000
_cell.length_b   1.000
_cell.length_c   1.000
_cell.angle_alpha   90.00
_cell.angle_beta   90.00
_cell.angle_gamma   90.00
#
_symmetry.space_group_name_H-M   'P 1'
#
loop_
_entity.id
_entity.type
_entity.pdbx_description
1 polymer ?
#
loop_
_entity_poly.entity_id
_entity_poly.type
_entity_poly.pdbx_seq_one_letter_code
_entity_poly.pdbx_strand_id
1 'polypeptide(L)'
;LQLIMDSLRYWVTEMHVDGFRFDLAATLARQFHEVDRLSSFFDLVQQDPVVSQVKLIAEPWDVGEGGYQVGNFPPLWTEWNGKYRDT
;
A
#
# COMPACT_ATOMS: atom_id res chain seq x y z
N LEU A 1 -8.99 8.24 6.35
CA LEU A 1 -9.06 6.96 5.59
C LEU A 1 -10.15 6.98 4.53
N GLN A 2 -11.37 7.42 4.83
CA GLN A 2 -12.48 7.46 3.85
C GLN A 2 -12.10 8.12 2.52
N LEU A 3 -11.51 9.32 2.54
CA LEU A 3 -11.07 10.03 1.32
C LEU A 3 -10.16 9.18 0.43
N ILE A 4 -9.23 8.42 1.01
CA ILE A 4 -8.28 7.58 0.26
C ILE A 4 -9.05 6.42 -0.38
N MET A 5 -9.90 5.74 0.38
CA MET A 5 -10.69 4.61 -0.14
C MET A 5 -11.65 5.04 -1.25
N ASP A 6 -12.33 6.18 -1.10
CA ASP A 6 -13.22 6.72 -2.11
C ASP A 6 -12.45 7.12 -3.38
N SER A 7 -11.25 7.67 -3.23
CA SER A 7 -10.37 7.95 -4.37
C SER A 7 -9.95 6.68 -5.12
N LEU A 8 -9.52 5.64 -4.39
CA LEU A 8 -9.14 4.37 -5.01
C LEU A 8 -10.32 3.74 -5.74
N ARG A 9 -11.51 3.68 -5.12
CA ARG A 9 -12.71 3.16 -5.76
C ARG A 9 -13.07 3.95 -7.01
N TYR A 10 -13.06 5.28 -6.95
CA TYR A 10 -13.34 6.13 -8.10
C TYR A 10 -12.41 5.80 -9.29
N TRP A 11 -11.10 5.66 -9.04
CA TRP A 11 -10.16 5.31 -10.09
C TRP A 11 -10.41 3.92 -10.68
N VAL A 12 -10.85 2.95 -9.88
CA VAL A 12 -11.18 1.61 -10.37
C VAL A 12 -12.52 1.59 -11.13
N THR A 13 -13.59 2.14 -10.55
CA THR A 13 -14.95 2.00 -11.09
C THR A 13 -15.26 2.99 -12.20
N GLU A 14 -14.83 4.25 -12.06
CA GLU A 14 -15.16 5.31 -13.01
C GLU A 14 -14.08 5.48 -14.08
N MET A 15 -12.81 5.34 -13.67
CA MET A 15 -11.66 5.56 -14.56
C MET A 15 -11.08 4.26 -15.13
N HIS A 16 -11.61 3.11 -14.70
CA HIS A 16 -11.19 1.77 -15.15
C HIS A 16 -9.69 1.48 -14.99
N VAL A 17 -9.09 1.95 -13.89
CA VAL A 17 -7.71 1.62 -13.53
C VAL A 17 -7.62 0.19 -12.99
N ASP A 18 -6.69 -0.61 -13.53
CA ASP A 18 -6.50 -2.02 -13.17
C ASP A 18 -5.58 -2.26 -11.95
N GLY A 19 -5.06 -1.20 -11.35
CA GLY A 19 -4.19 -1.29 -10.19
C GLY A 19 -3.37 -0.03 -9.91
N PHE A 20 -2.68 -0.05 -8.78
CA PHE A 20 -1.98 1.11 -8.23
C PHE A 20 -0.56 0.74 -7.83
N ARG A 21 0.36 1.69 -8.02
CA ARG A 21 1.67 1.71 -7.37
C ARG A 21 1.68 2.82 -6.34
N PHE A 22 1.80 2.45 -5.07
CA PHE A 22 1.83 3.37 -3.94
C PHE A 22 3.25 3.84 -3.70
N ASP A 23 3.42 5.16 -3.77
CA ASP A 23 4.66 5.85 -3.42
C ASP A 23 4.86 5.88 -1.92
N LEU A 24 6.10 5.66 -1.47
CA LEU A 24 6.49 5.61 -0.05
C LEU A 24 5.47 4.88 0.84
N ALA A 25 5.07 3.67 0.41
CA ALA A 25 3.87 3.00 0.92
C ALA A 25 3.95 2.68 2.42
N ALA A 26 5.16 2.58 3.00
CA ALA A 26 5.36 2.42 4.43
C ALA A 26 4.75 3.59 5.25
N THR A 27 4.65 4.78 4.66
CA THR A 27 4.04 5.96 5.29
C THR A 27 2.56 5.72 5.60
N LEU A 28 1.85 4.93 4.78
CA LEU A 28 0.44 4.59 4.98
C LEU A 28 0.22 3.63 6.15
N ALA A 29 1.31 3.03 6.64
CA ALA A 29 1.30 2.09 7.76
C ALA A 29 1.65 2.74 9.11
N ARG A 30 2.05 4.02 9.11
CA ARG A 30 2.46 4.71 10.33
C ARG A 30 1.27 5.01 11.24
N GLN A 31 1.36 4.56 12.49
CA GLN A 31 0.53 5.05 13.60
C GLN A 31 1.44 5.51 14.74
N PHE A 32 1.27 6.75 15.22
CA PHE A 32 1.93 7.28 16.42
C PHE A 32 3.45 6.97 16.55
N HIS A 33 4.20 7.13 15.45
CA HIS A 33 5.66 6.93 15.30
C HIS A 33 6.16 5.53 14.97
N GLU A 34 5.34 4.48 15.07
CA GLU A 34 5.72 3.13 14.64
C GLU A 34 4.97 2.73 13.35
N VAL A 35 5.65 1.93 12.52
CA VAL A 35 5.03 1.28 11.37
C VAL A 35 4.38 0.01 11.90
N ASP A 36 3.10 0.08 12.24
CA ASP A 36 2.35 -1.13 12.59
C ASP A 36 1.98 -1.87 11.29
N ARG A 37 2.32 -3.15 11.23
CA ARG A 37 2.02 -4.02 10.08
C ARG A 37 0.51 -4.16 9.85
N LEU A 38 -0.31 -3.83 10.84
CA LEU A 38 -1.77 -3.90 10.82
C LEU A 38 -2.42 -2.51 10.77
N SER A 39 -1.85 -1.59 9.97
CA SER A 39 -2.48 -0.29 9.80
C SER A 39 -3.91 -0.46 9.29
N SER A 40 -4.83 0.30 9.87
CA SER A 40 -6.24 0.31 9.49
C SER A 40 -6.48 0.61 8.01
N PHE A 41 -5.49 1.18 7.30
CA PHE A 41 -5.54 1.32 5.85
C PHE A 41 -5.45 -0.03 5.13
N PHE A 42 -4.50 -0.90 5.50
CA PHE A 42 -4.33 -2.19 4.83
C PHE A 42 -5.52 -3.12 5.06
N ASP A 43 -6.05 -3.15 6.29
CA ASP A 43 -7.26 -3.92 6.59
C ASP A 43 -8.44 -3.48 5.73
N LEU A 44 -8.62 -2.17 5.56
CA LEU A 44 -9.68 -1.62 4.72
C LEU A 44 -9.47 -1.98 3.24
N VAL A 45 -8.24 -1.88 2.72
CA VAL A 45 -7.94 -2.27 1.33
C VAL A 45 -8.20 -3.75 1.10
N GLN A 46 -7.81 -4.60 2.05
CA GLN A 46 -7.98 -6.05 1.95
C GLN A 46 -9.46 -6.47 2.02
N GLN A 47 -10.26 -5.77 2.82
CA GLN A 47 -11.70 -6.06 2.98
C GLN A 47 -12.57 -5.39 1.91
N ASP A 48 -12.04 -4.41 1.17
CA ASP A 48 -12.82 -3.68 0.18
C ASP A 48 -13.13 -4.54 -1.05
N PRO A 49 -14.41 -4.69 -1.45
CA PRO A 49 -14.79 -5.59 -2.54
C PRO A 49 -14.35 -5.11 -3.93
N VAL A 50 -13.94 -3.84 -4.08
CA VAL A 50 -13.48 -3.27 -5.35
C VAL A 50 -11.94 -3.23 -5.37
N VAL A 51 -11.33 -2.59 -4.37
CA VAL A 51 -9.88 -2.35 -4.35
C VAL A 51 -9.08 -3.64 -4.12
N SER A 52 -9.63 -4.63 -3.41
CA SER A 52 -8.96 -5.93 -3.22
C SER A 52 -8.83 -6.75 -4.52
N GLN A 53 -9.53 -6.37 -5.58
CA GLN A 53 -9.55 -7.10 -6.86
C GLN A 53 -8.55 -6.57 -7.89
N VAL A 54 -7.90 -5.44 -7.61
CA VAL A 54 -6.94 -4.81 -8.53
C VAL A 54 -5.49 -5.06 -8.10
N LYS A 55 -4.53 -4.77 -8.98
CA LYS A 55 -3.11 -4.95 -8.65
C LYS A 55 -2.67 -3.89 -7.64
N LEU A 56 -2.00 -4.31 -6.58
CA LEU A 56 -1.47 -3.41 -5.55
C LEU A 56 0.05 -3.56 -5.50
N ILE A 57 0.77 -2.49 -5.82
CA ILE A 57 2.24 -2.45 -5.82
C ILE A 57 2.70 -1.43 -4.78
N ALA A 58 3.60 -1.82 -3.89
CA ALA A 58 4.19 -0.94 -2.88
C ALA A 58 5.62 -0.55 -3.25
N GLU A 59 5.98 0.71 -2.99
CA GLU A 59 7.34 1.07 -2.62
C GLU A 59 7.52 0.80 -1.12
N PRO A 60 8.20 -0.30 -0.73
CA PRO A 60 8.15 -0.82 0.63
C PRO A 60 9.14 -0.12 1.56
N TRP A 61 9.28 1.20 1.44
CA TRP A 61 10.07 2.02 2.33
C TRP A 61 9.52 3.44 2.46
N ASP A 62 9.93 4.14 3.52
CA ASP A 62 9.83 5.59 3.62
C ASP A 62 11.12 6.18 4.24
N VAL A 63 11.16 7.50 4.39
CA VAL A 63 12.33 8.24 4.91
C VAL A 63 12.42 8.27 6.44
N GLY A 64 11.39 7.82 7.16
CA GLY A 64 11.37 7.87 8.62
C GLY A 64 12.09 6.70 9.26
N GLU A 65 12.36 6.79 10.56
CA GLU A 65 12.92 5.69 11.33
C GLU A 65 12.01 4.45 11.24
N GLY A 66 12.63 3.27 11.10
CA GLY A 66 11.91 2.00 10.87
C GLY A 66 11.18 1.93 9.52
N GLY A 67 11.46 2.86 8.60
CA GLY A 67 10.75 2.97 7.32
C GLY A 67 10.97 1.83 6.34
N TYR A 68 12.08 1.09 6.43
CA TYR A 68 12.41 0.03 5.47
C TYR A 68 11.63 -1.26 5.76
N GLN A 69 10.63 -1.55 4.92
CA GLN A 69 9.62 -2.60 5.12
C GLN A 69 9.58 -3.64 3.99
N VAL A 70 10.68 -3.81 3.26
CA VAL A 70 10.79 -4.85 2.23
C VAL A 70 10.46 -6.23 2.82
N GLY A 71 9.48 -6.91 2.25
CA GLY A 71 8.97 -8.23 2.63
C GLY A 71 7.94 -8.22 3.76
N ASN A 72 7.52 -7.04 4.23
CA ASN A 72 6.61 -6.89 5.37
C ASN A 72 5.21 -6.40 4.97
N PHE A 73 4.92 -6.20 3.68
CA PHE A 73 3.57 -5.85 3.24
C PHE A 73 2.63 -7.06 3.33
N PRO A 74 1.32 -6.82 3.53
CA PRO A 74 0.35 -7.90 3.65
C PRO A 74 0.19 -8.69 2.34
N PRO A 75 -0.39 -9.89 2.40
CA PRO A 75 -0.78 -10.63 1.20
C PRO A 75 -1.62 -9.77 0.25
N LEU A 76 -1.60 -10.09 -1.05
CA LEU A 76 -2.14 -9.31 -2.19
C LEU A 76 -1.19 -8.23 -2.73
N TRP A 77 -0.23 -7.77 -1.95
CA TRP A 77 0.71 -6.73 -2.39
C TRP A 77 1.92 -7.32 -3.10
N THR A 78 2.31 -6.68 -4.20
CA THR A 78 3.63 -6.86 -4.81
C THR A 78 4.52 -5.71 -4.39
N GLU A 79 5.82 -5.95 -4.22
CA GLU A 79 6.74 -4.92 -3.76
C GLU A 79 7.79 -4.61 -4.83
N TRP A 80 8.17 -3.33 -4.93
CA TRP A 80 9.39 -2.96 -5.63
C TRP A 80 10.61 -3.51 -4.90
N ASN A 81 11.34 -4.40 -5.57
CA ASN A 81 12.51 -5.04 -5.01
C ASN A 81 13.77 -4.16 -5.19
N GLY A 82 13.98 -3.24 -4.24
CA GLY A 82 15.18 -2.40 -4.22
C GLY A 82 16.48 -3.20 -4.10
N LYS A 83 16.45 -4.35 -3.41
CA LYS A 83 17.64 -5.22 -3.29
C LYS A 83 18.06 -5.77 -4.65
N TYR A 84 17.11 -6.21 -5.48
CA TYR A 84 17.40 -6.70 -6.83
C TYR A 84 17.97 -5.61 -7.75
N ARG A 85 17.49 -4.36 -7.63
CA ARG A 85 18.04 -3.22 -8.40
C ARG A 85 19.50 -2.97 -8.06
N ASP A 86 19.88 -3.11 -6.78
CA ASP A 86 21.19 -2.72 -6.27
C ASP A 86 22.24 -3.86 -6.36
N THR A 87 21.82 -5.09 -6.66
CA THR A 87 22.69 -6.24 -6.96
C THR A 87 23.11 -6.28 -8.42
#